data_AF-A0A0M0I515-F1
#
_entry.id   AF-A0A0M0I515-F1
#
_cell.length_a   1.000
_cell.length_b   1.000
_cell.length_c   1.000
_cell.angle_alpha   90.00
_cell.angle_beta   90.00
_cell.angle_gamma   90.00
#
_symmetry.space_group_name_H-M   'P 1'
#
loop_
_entity.id
_entity.type
_entity.pdbx_description
1 polymer ?
#
loop_
_entity_poly.entity_id
_entity_poly.type
_entity_poly.pdbx_seq_one_letter_code
_entity_poly.pdbx_strand_id
1 'polypeptide(L)'
;MSGTTYQDVSKEERQELEYERLELLNDFKEQLAVFCDYLKVDLDQQATLKSLDTATALTLSSPRYIPARKGILKISAQGYLSSKLVEKVKSTATDIVKALANKIADSSQKLPCNDIALKGSADSITSKLTQRYLFGHRGFCDIEPIPEVPTLRNKDLSALCERHLLDRVKEHYTSQYHRYRLWDGRAIALFSSYLFDVKSEEHYFFDSKNLIHLLDNDPEPITKEWFKDECIECWEALYADGPRYAYTELAYPDDSGVIFEEYVPLDMVSEDVWDSLYERYKNKLKEHVEFAR
;
A
#
# COMPACT_ATOMS: atom_id res chain seq x y z
N MET A 1 -0.51 47.03 27.28
CA MET A 1 0.39 46.02 26.68
C MET A 1 0.34 44.78 27.55
N SER A 2 -0.32 43.70 27.10
CA SER A 2 -0.36 42.44 27.83
C SER A 2 0.95 41.68 27.59
N GLY A 3 1.89 41.81 28.51
CA GLY A 3 3.12 41.02 28.48
C GLY A 3 2.77 39.53 28.53
N THR A 4 3.17 38.77 27.51
CA THR A 4 3.07 37.32 27.51
C THR A 4 3.80 36.81 28.74
N THR A 5 3.06 36.34 29.75
CA THR A 5 3.64 35.84 31.00
C THR A 5 4.19 34.45 30.71
N TYR A 6 5.51 34.37 30.48
CA TYR A 6 6.23 33.11 30.41
C TYR A 6 6.18 32.44 31.79
N GLN A 7 5.98 31.12 31.82
CA GLN A 7 6.21 30.33 33.05
C GLN A 7 7.56 29.66 32.93
N ASP A 8 8.40 29.87 33.94
CA ASP A 8 9.67 29.17 34.08
C ASP A 8 9.45 27.78 34.68
N VAL A 9 10.22 26.82 34.19
CA VAL A 9 10.27 25.45 34.72
C VAL A 9 11.34 25.38 35.79
N SER A 10 11.00 24.85 36.97
CA SER A 10 11.93 24.69 38.08
C SER A 10 13.07 23.71 37.75
N LYS A 11 14.11 23.68 38.58
CA LYS A 11 15.23 22.76 38.37
C LYS A 11 14.78 21.31 38.54
N GLU A 12 13.91 21.06 39.50
CA GLU A 12 13.31 19.76 39.79
C GLU A 12 12.42 19.29 38.63
N GLU A 13 11.52 20.16 38.14
CA GLU A 13 10.65 19.87 36.99
C GLU A 13 11.47 19.59 35.71
N ARG A 14 12.58 20.31 35.50
CA ARG A 14 13.50 20.04 34.38
C ARG A 14 14.17 18.67 34.50
N GLN A 15 14.52 18.27 35.72
CA GLN A 15 15.13 16.96 35.94
C GLN A 15 14.11 15.84 35.70
N GLU A 16 12.86 16.01 36.13
CA GLU A 16 11.76 15.09 35.83
C GLU A 16 11.51 14.95 34.32
N LEU A 17 11.47 16.08 33.60
CA LEU A 17 11.32 16.07 32.14
C LEU A 17 12.49 15.38 31.41
N GLU A 18 13.71 15.49 31.96
CA GLU A 18 14.87 14.79 31.40
C GLU A 18 14.78 13.27 31.62
N TYR A 19 14.27 12.84 32.80
CA TYR A 19 13.99 11.41 33.03
C TYR A 19 12.91 10.90 32.06
N GLU A 20 11.81 11.63 31.90
CA GLU A 20 10.74 11.29 30.94
C GLU A 20 11.30 11.21 29.51
N ARG A 21 12.15 12.17 29.10
CA ARG A 21 12.81 12.17 27.79
C ARG A 21 13.63 10.91 27.56
N LEU A 22 14.45 10.51 28.54
CA LEU A 22 15.29 9.32 28.44
C LEU A 22 14.47 8.03 28.40
N GLU A 23 13.39 7.96 29.16
CA GLU A 23 12.45 6.84 29.12
C GLU A 23 11.79 6.72 27.74
N LEU A 24 11.25 7.82 27.21
CA LEU A 24 10.66 7.86 25.87
C LEU A 24 11.65 7.47 24.77
N LEU A 25 12.92 7.90 24.88
CA LEU A 25 13.97 7.52 23.93
C LEU A 25 14.31 6.04 24.02
N ASN A 26 14.35 5.46 25.23
CA ASN A 26 14.62 4.04 25.40
C ASN A 26 13.46 3.20 24.86
N ASP A 27 12.21 3.56 25.15
CA ASP A 27 11.03 2.91 24.60
C ASP A 27 11.01 2.97 23.07
N PHE A 28 11.32 4.14 22.49
CA PHE A 28 11.41 4.29 21.05
C PHE A 28 12.51 3.40 20.45
N LYS A 29 13.69 3.35 21.09
CA LYS A 29 14.80 2.50 20.67
C LYS A 29 14.40 1.02 20.65
N GLU A 30 13.80 0.54 21.73
CA GLU A 30 13.39 -0.86 21.87
C GLU A 30 12.31 -1.22 20.85
N GLN A 31 11.28 -0.39 20.71
CA GLN A 31 10.20 -0.64 19.75
C GLN A 31 10.68 -0.56 18.29
N LEU A 32 11.58 0.39 17.96
CA LEU A 32 12.14 0.49 16.62
C LEU A 32 12.98 -0.74 16.27
N ALA A 33 13.78 -1.23 17.22
CA ALA A 33 14.57 -2.44 17.02
C ALA A 33 13.69 -3.66 16.75
N VAL A 34 12.62 -3.85 17.54
CA VAL A 34 11.64 -4.94 17.32
C VAL A 34 10.96 -4.81 15.97
N PHE A 35 10.50 -3.61 15.59
CA PHE A 35 9.88 -3.35 14.29
C PHE A 35 10.83 -3.70 13.13
N CYS A 36 12.09 -3.25 13.20
CA CYS A 36 13.07 -3.53 12.16
C CYS A 36 13.42 -5.02 12.06
N ASP A 37 13.55 -5.71 13.20
CA ASP A 37 13.90 -7.13 13.24
C ASP A 37 12.78 -8.01 12.67
N TYR A 38 11.53 -7.82 13.14
CA TYR A 38 10.37 -8.60 12.71
C TYR A 38 10.05 -8.41 11.22
N LEU A 39 10.20 -7.19 10.72
CA LEU A 39 9.87 -6.85 9.34
C LEU A 39 11.09 -6.82 8.41
N LYS A 40 12.27 -7.24 8.88
CA LYS A 40 13.55 -7.22 8.13
C LYS A 40 13.84 -5.88 7.45
N VAL A 41 13.53 -4.78 8.13
CA VAL A 41 13.72 -3.42 7.59
C VAL A 41 15.18 -2.99 7.78
N ASP A 42 15.87 -2.73 6.66
CA ASP A 42 17.19 -2.09 6.68
C ASP A 42 17.04 -0.57 6.86
N LEU A 43 17.10 -0.14 8.13
CA LEU A 43 17.03 1.27 8.55
C LEU A 43 18.25 1.61 9.41
N ASP A 44 18.83 2.79 9.20
CA ASP A 44 19.83 3.35 10.12
C ASP A 44 19.18 3.80 11.43
N GLN A 45 19.04 2.85 12.35
CA GLN A 45 18.45 3.07 13.67
C GLN A 45 19.27 4.06 14.48
N GLN A 46 20.61 4.05 14.35
CA GLN A 46 21.51 4.93 15.11
C GLN A 46 21.33 6.40 14.70
N ALA A 47 21.29 6.69 13.41
CA ALA A 47 21.04 8.04 12.91
C ALA A 47 19.64 8.54 13.33
N THR A 48 18.63 7.66 13.25
CA THR A 48 17.26 7.96 13.66
C THR A 48 17.19 8.33 15.14
N LEU A 49 17.79 7.52 16.02
CA LEU A 49 17.86 7.75 17.46
C LEU A 49 18.60 9.04 17.78
N LYS A 50 19.74 9.30 17.14
CA LYS A 50 20.52 10.53 17.34
C LYS A 50 19.74 11.79 16.93
N SER A 51 18.99 11.71 15.83
CA SER A 51 18.13 12.79 15.37
C SER A 51 17.01 13.08 16.38
N LEU A 52 16.34 12.04 16.88
CA LEU A 52 15.27 12.16 17.88
C LEU A 52 15.80 12.69 19.22
N ASP A 53 16.94 12.18 19.69
CA ASP A 53 17.65 12.64 20.89
C ASP A 53 17.95 14.15 20.80
N THR A 54 18.54 14.58 19.68
CA THR A 54 18.82 16.01 19.42
C THR A 54 17.53 16.83 19.44
N ALA A 55 16.49 16.35 18.77
CA ALA A 55 15.24 17.10 18.63
C ALA A 55 14.47 17.23 19.96
N THR A 56 14.47 16.18 20.79
CA THR A 56 13.84 16.18 22.11
C THR A 56 14.63 17.01 23.12
N ALA A 57 15.97 16.96 23.08
CA ALA A 57 16.83 17.84 23.88
C ALA A 57 16.58 19.33 23.54
N LEU A 58 16.42 19.65 22.25
CA LEU A 58 16.06 21.00 21.82
C LEU A 58 14.70 21.45 22.37
N THR A 59 13.71 20.55 22.45
CA THR A 59 12.41 20.85 23.06
C THR A 59 12.56 21.31 24.52
N LEU A 60 13.40 20.64 25.31
CA LEU A 60 13.66 21.02 26.71
C LEU A 60 14.53 22.26 26.86
N SER A 61 15.35 22.59 25.85
CA SER A 61 16.19 23.79 25.85
C SER A 61 15.44 25.09 25.54
N SER A 62 14.22 25.00 24.99
CA SER A 62 13.47 26.17 24.53
C SER A 62 12.92 27.01 25.70
N PRO A 63 13.32 28.29 25.85
CA PRO A 63 12.89 29.13 26.98
C PRO A 63 11.49 29.73 26.79
N ARG A 64 10.80 29.45 25.67
CA ARG A 64 9.55 30.14 25.30
C ARG A 64 8.35 29.23 25.48
N TYR A 65 7.86 29.17 26.72
CA TYR A 65 6.55 28.62 27.01
C TYR A 65 5.47 29.70 26.91
N ILE A 66 4.57 29.58 25.92
CA ILE A 66 3.34 30.37 25.88
C ILE A 66 2.24 29.46 26.44
N PRO A 67 1.62 29.79 27.59
CA PRO A 67 0.58 28.96 28.16
C PRO A 67 -0.56 28.76 27.16
N ALA A 68 -0.71 27.54 26.64
CA ALA A 68 -1.84 27.17 25.81
C ALA A 68 -3.07 27.07 26.72
N ARG A 69 -4.03 27.99 26.58
CA ARG A 69 -5.36 27.82 27.20
C ARG A 69 -6.11 26.77 26.40
N LYS A 70 -6.36 25.60 26.99
CA LYS A 70 -7.32 24.62 26.47
C LYS A 70 -8.60 24.76 27.32
N GLY A 71 -9.48 25.69 26.94
CA GLY A 71 -10.67 26.04 27.73
C GLY A 71 -10.35 26.80 29.02
N ILE A 72 -10.90 26.33 30.16
CA ILE A 72 -10.77 26.98 31.49
C ILE A 72 -9.46 26.56 32.21
N LEU A 73 -8.81 25.47 31.78
CA LEU A 73 -7.64 24.90 32.44
C LEU A 73 -6.32 25.47 31.88
N LYS A 74 -5.48 25.99 32.78
CA LYS A 74 -4.09 26.34 32.47
C LYS A 74 -3.24 25.07 32.56
N ILE A 75 -2.64 24.66 31.44
CA ILE A 75 -1.62 23.61 31.43
C ILE A 75 -0.36 24.20 32.09
N SER A 76 0.40 23.43 32.86
CA SER A 76 1.70 23.86 33.39
C SER A 76 2.75 23.87 32.28
N ALA A 77 3.84 24.62 32.45
CA ALA A 77 4.98 24.57 31.55
C ALA A 77 5.55 23.15 31.41
N GLN A 78 5.64 22.42 32.53
CA GLN A 78 6.04 21.02 32.58
C GLN A 78 5.11 20.13 31.73
N GLY A 79 3.79 20.19 31.96
CA GLY A 79 2.83 19.34 31.23
C GLY A 79 2.80 19.62 29.73
N TYR A 80 3.06 20.87 29.32
CA TYR A 80 3.22 21.19 27.91
C TYR A 80 4.49 20.60 27.29
N LEU A 81 5.64 20.72 27.97
CA LEU A 81 6.90 20.18 27.47
C LEU A 81 6.84 18.65 27.37
N SER A 82 6.30 17.97 28.40
CA SER A 82 5.99 16.54 28.37
C SER A 82 5.14 16.17 27.14
N SER A 83 4.02 16.88 26.92
CA SER A 83 3.18 16.64 25.74
C SER A 83 3.94 16.84 24.42
N LYS A 84 4.85 17.82 24.34
CA LYS A 84 5.66 18.08 23.15
C LYS A 84 6.71 16.99 22.91
N LEU A 85 7.30 16.43 23.96
CA LEU A 85 8.20 15.29 23.85
C LEU A 85 7.46 14.09 23.26
N VAL A 86 6.29 13.76 23.81
CA VAL A 86 5.43 12.66 23.31
C VAL A 86 5.03 12.88 21.86
N GLU A 87 4.57 14.09 21.50
CA GLU A 87 4.24 14.45 20.11
C GLU A 87 5.43 14.26 19.16
N LYS A 88 6.64 14.63 19.60
CA LYS A 88 7.86 14.52 18.79
C LYS A 88 8.22 13.06 18.51
N VAL A 89 8.13 12.22 19.53
CA VAL A 89 8.38 10.78 19.45
C VAL A 89 7.34 10.12 18.52
N LYS A 90 6.05 10.42 18.72
CA LYS A 90 4.94 9.96 17.86
C LYS A 90 5.12 10.34 16.38
N SER A 91 5.44 11.61 16.13
CA SER A 91 5.66 12.11 14.77
C SER A 91 6.80 11.36 14.11
N THR A 92 7.91 11.17 14.82
CA THR A 92 9.09 10.49 14.28
C THR A 92 8.78 9.04 13.91
N ALA A 93 8.06 8.30 14.76
CA ALA A 93 7.59 6.95 14.46
C ALA A 93 6.69 6.92 13.20
N THR A 94 5.74 7.87 13.11
CA THR A 94 4.84 7.99 11.95
C THR A 94 5.60 8.31 10.66
N ASP A 95 6.59 9.21 10.73
CA ASP A 95 7.39 9.62 9.57
C ASP A 95 8.25 8.47 9.03
N ILE A 96 8.82 7.64 9.90
CA ILE A 96 9.56 6.43 9.51
C ILE A 96 8.66 5.47 8.75
N VAL A 97 7.49 5.15 9.32
CA VAL A 97 6.55 4.20 8.74
C VAL A 97 6.00 4.72 7.42
N LYS A 98 5.67 6.01 7.34
CA LYS A 98 5.24 6.66 6.10
C LYS A 98 6.33 6.63 5.03
N ALA A 99 7.58 6.93 5.38
CA ALA A 99 8.68 6.89 4.44
C ALA A 99 8.92 5.47 3.90
N LEU A 100 8.83 4.45 4.76
CA LEU A 100 8.93 3.05 4.35
C LEU A 100 7.74 2.64 3.47
N ALA A 101 6.52 3.00 3.86
CA ALA A 101 5.30 2.71 3.12
C ALA A 101 5.36 3.27 1.69
N ASN A 102 5.80 4.51 1.55
CA ASN A 102 5.99 5.15 0.25
C ASN A 102 7.00 4.37 -0.60
N LYS A 103 8.16 3.97 -0.04
CA LYS A 103 9.16 3.17 -0.78
C LYS A 103 8.59 1.83 -1.25
N ILE A 104 7.82 1.15 -0.40
CA ILE A 104 7.17 -0.11 -0.75
C ILE A 104 6.18 0.09 -1.90
N ALA A 105 5.27 1.05 -1.79
CA ALA A 105 4.29 1.33 -2.83
C ALA A 105 4.93 1.84 -4.12
N ASP A 106 5.97 2.69 -4.05
CA ASP A 106 6.73 3.17 -5.22
C ASP A 106 7.48 2.05 -5.94
N SER A 107 7.79 0.94 -5.24
CA SER A 107 8.42 -0.22 -5.87
C SER A 107 7.56 -0.86 -6.96
N SER A 108 6.23 -0.65 -6.91
CA SER A 108 5.29 -1.10 -7.95
C SER A 108 5.64 -0.57 -9.35
N GLN A 109 6.22 0.63 -9.46
CA GLN A 109 6.58 1.23 -10.75
C GLN A 109 7.66 0.44 -11.50
N LYS A 110 8.45 -0.35 -10.78
CA LYS A 110 9.52 -1.18 -11.36
C LYS A 110 8.99 -2.54 -11.85
N LEU A 111 7.75 -2.87 -11.53
CA LEU A 111 7.15 -4.15 -11.86
C LEU A 111 6.46 -4.07 -13.23
N PRO A 112 6.49 -5.17 -14.00
CA PRO A 112 5.64 -5.32 -15.18
C PRO A 112 4.16 -5.13 -14.82
N CYS A 113 3.36 -4.62 -15.76
CA CYS A 113 1.92 -4.40 -15.53
C CYS A 113 1.15 -5.68 -15.17
N ASN A 114 1.62 -6.85 -15.62
CA ASN A 114 1.06 -8.17 -15.34
C ASN A 114 1.62 -8.82 -14.06
N ASP A 115 2.48 -8.13 -13.31
CA ASP A 115 3.10 -8.70 -12.14
C ASP A 115 2.06 -9.12 -11.09
N ILE A 116 2.21 -10.35 -10.62
CA ILE A 116 1.43 -10.96 -9.55
C ILE A 116 1.22 -10.09 -8.32
N ALA A 117 2.22 -9.29 -7.90
CA ALA A 117 2.11 -8.40 -6.76
C ALA A 117 1.11 -7.26 -6.98
N LEU A 118 0.80 -6.93 -8.23
CA LEU A 118 -0.12 -5.86 -8.63
C LEU A 118 -1.55 -6.35 -8.92
N LYS A 119 -1.84 -7.63 -8.68
CA LYS A 119 -3.16 -8.24 -8.89
C LYS A 119 -4.00 -8.25 -7.62
N GLY A 120 -5.32 -8.21 -7.73
CA GLY A 120 -6.25 -8.33 -6.59
C GLY A 120 -6.54 -6.98 -5.91
N SER A 121 -7.07 -7.05 -4.69
CA SER A 121 -7.49 -5.86 -3.97
C SER A 121 -6.39 -4.91 -3.57
N ALA A 122 -6.75 -3.67 -3.24
CA ALA A 122 -5.79 -2.73 -2.71
C ALA A 122 -5.09 -3.29 -1.45
N ASP A 123 -5.80 -4.03 -0.60
CA ASP A 123 -5.22 -4.75 0.55
C ASP A 123 -4.32 -5.91 0.13
N SER A 124 -4.75 -6.70 -0.85
CA SER A 124 -3.95 -7.82 -1.40
C SER A 124 -2.66 -7.34 -2.05
N ILE A 125 -2.75 -6.33 -2.92
CA ILE A 125 -1.61 -5.71 -3.59
C ILE A 125 -0.66 -5.12 -2.55
N THR A 126 -1.20 -4.40 -1.57
CA THR A 126 -0.41 -3.83 -0.48
C THR A 126 0.34 -4.90 0.30
N SER A 127 -0.33 -5.99 0.66
CA SER A 127 0.28 -7.12 1.37
C SER A 127 1.39 -7.76 0.54
N LYS A 128 1.15 -8.03 -0.75
CA LYS A 128 2.14 -8.63 -1.65
C LYS A 128 3.32 -7.72 -1.96
N LEU A 129 3.08 -6.44 -2.19
CA LEU A 129 4.15 -5.44 -2.37
C LEU A 129 5.01 -5.36 -1.11
N THR A 130 4.38 -5.35 0.07
CA THR A 130 5.08 -5.31 1.36
C THR A 130 5.90 -6.58 1.57
N GLN A 131 5.32 -7.76 1.35
CA GLN A 131 6.02 -9.03 1.47
C GLN A 131 7.19 -9.15 0.50
N ARG A 132 6.98 -8.75 -0.76
CA ARG A 132 8.04 -8.77 -1.76
C ARG A 132 9.18 -7.83 -1.40
N TYR A 133 8.86 -6.62 -0.96
CA TYR A 133 9.86 -5.61 -0.63
C TYR A 133 10.68 -6.02 0.59
N LEU A 134 10.03 -6.51 1.66
CA LEU A 134 10.67 -6.80 2.94
C LEU A 134 11.30 -8.19 3.01
N PHE A 135 10.69 -9.19 2.38
CA PHE A 135 11.09 -10.59 2.51
C PHE A 135 11.54 -11.22 1.19
N GLY A 136 11.42 -10.51 0.06
CA GLY A 136 11.88 -10.98 -1.25
C GLY A 136 10.93 -11.98 -1.93
N HIS A 137 9.71 -12.17 -1.41
CA HIS A 137 8.72 -13.11 -1.96
C HIS A 137 8.26 -12.70 -3.37
N ARG A 138 8.27 -13.65 -4.31
CA ARG A 138 7.97 -13.36 -5.73
C ARG A 138 6.71 -14.08 -6.22
N GLY A 139 6.44 -15.30 -5.76
CA GLY A 139 5.30 -16.11 -6.19
C GLY A 139 4.08 -16.04 -5.25
N PHE A 140 2.95 -16.60 -5.69
CA PHE A 140 1.72 -16.72 -4.87
C PHE A 140 1.95 -17.64 -3.66
N CYS A 141 2.70 -18.72 -3.86
CA CYS A 141 2.99 -19.71 -2.81
C CYS A 141 3.94 -19.19 -1.72
N ASP A 142 4.59 -18.05 -1.97
CA ASP A 142 5.53 -17.42 -1.05
C ASP A 142 4.83 -16.44 -0.08
N ILE A 143 3.52 -16.24 -0.24
CA ILE A 143 2.74 -15.25 0.54
C ILE A 143 2.50 -15.80 1.96
N GLU A 144 3.41 -15.48 2.87
CA GLU A 144 3.24 -15.74 4.31
C GLU A 144 2.62 -14.53 5.02
N PRO A 145 1.78 -14.73 6.06
CA PRO A 145 1.29 -13.62 6.87
C PRO A 145 2.45 -12.74 7.34
N ILE A 146 2.32 -11.42 7.15
CA ILE A 146 3.31 -10.47 7.66
C ILE A 146 3.33 -10.61 9.19
N PRO A 147 4.50 -10.83 9.82
CA PRO A 147 4.59 -11.01 11.26
C PRO A 147 3.98 -9.84 12.02
N GLU A 148 3.12 -10.14 13.01
CA GLU A 148 2.59 -9.13 13.93
C GLU A 148 3.72 -8.60 14.81
N VAL A 149 3.91 -7.28 14.81
CA VAL A 149 4.97 -6.63 15.58
C VAL A 149 4.48 -6.43 17.03
N PRO A 150 5.13 -7.04 18.03
CA PRO A 150 4.73 -6.86 19.43
C PRO A 150 4.82 -5.40 19.86
N THR A 151 3.79 -4.89 20.53
CA THR A 151 3.83 -3.57 21.18
C THR A 151 4.37 -3.73 22.60
N LEU A 152 5.59 -3.25 22.86
CA LEU A 152 6.30 -3.62 24.08
C LEU A 152 5.71 -2.98 25.35
N ARG A 153 5.33 -1.69 25.33
CA ARG A 153 4.82 -0.96 26.52
C ARG A 153 3.96 0.26 26.20
N ASN A 154 4.34 1.05 25.20
CA ASN A 154 3.78 2.37 24.97
C ASN A 154 2.80 2.40 23.78
N LYS A 155 1.52 2.71 24.04
CA LYS A 155 0.50 2.90 22.98
C LYS A 155 0.82 4.08 22.06
N ASP A 156 1.70 4.98 22.48
CA ASP A 156 2.12 6.15 21.72
C ASP A 156 2.99 5.79 20.51
N LEU A 157 3.56 4.58 20.46
CA LEU A 157 4.36 4.11 19.33
C LEU A 157 3.57 3.17 18.40
N SER A 158 2.24 3.25 18.40
CA SER A 158 1.37 2.38 17.59
C SER A 158 1.69 2.41 16.09
N ALA A 159 2.31 3.49 15.61
CA ALA A 159 2.75 3.59 14.22
C ALA A 159 3.78 2.51 13.85
N LEU A 160 4.65 2.09 14.78
CA LEU A 160 5.66 1.04 14.57
C LEU A 160 5.04 -0.36 14.68
N CYS A 161 4.02 -0.63 13.86
CA CYS A 161 3.43 -1.96 13.70
C CYS A 161 3.10 -2.28 12.23
N GLU A 162 2.87 -3.56 11.95
CA GLU A 162 2.56 -4.08 10.62
C GLU A 162 1.27 -3.50 10.04
N ARG A 163 0.22 -3.34 10.86
CA ARG A 163 -1.07 -2.80 10.41
C ARG A 163 -0.94 -1.35 9.93
N HIS A 164 -0.29 -0.50 10.73
CA HIS A 164 -0.06 0.90 10.33
C HIS A 164 0.81 1.00 9.09
N LEU A 165 1.79 0.10 8.91
CA LEU A 165 2.59 0.05 7.69
C LEU A 165 1.71 -0.29 6.48
N LEU A 166 0.90 -1.35 6.57
CA LEU A 166 0.00 -1.78 5.50
C LEU A 166 -1.02 -0.70 5.15
N ASP A 167 -1.67 -0.09 6.14
CA ASP A 167 -2.63 1.00 5.91
C ASP A 167 -1.98 2.14 5.11
N ARG A 168 -0.76 2.53 5.46
CA ARG A 168 -0.03 3.60 4.76
C ARG A 168 0.43 3.20 3.36
N VAL A 169 0.81 1.94 3.16
CA VAL A 169 1.14 1.42 1.82
C VAL A 169 -0.10 1.47 0.94
N LYS A 170 -1.26 1.02 1.46
CA LYS A 170 -2.54 1.06 0.75
C LYS A 170 -2.92 2.48 0.37
N GLU A 171 -2.91 3.42 1.33
CA GLU A 171 -3.22 4.83 1.07
C GLU A 171 -2.35 5.41 -0.05
N HIS A 172 -1.03 5.23 0.01
CA HIS A 172 -0.11 5.77 -1.00
C HIS A 172 -0.30 5.09 -2.35
N TYR A 173 -0.37 3.75 -2.38
CA TYR A 173 -0.59 2.99 -3.61
C TYR A 173 -1.91 3.35 -4.29
N THR A 174 -3.01 3.37 -3.54
CA THR A 174 -4.33 3.70 -4.07
C THR A 174 -4.41 5.12 -4.62
N SER A 175 -3.75 6.08 -3.96
CA SER A 175 -3.75 7.47 -4.43
C SER A 175 -2.90 7.73 -5.67
N GLN A 176 -1.76 7.03 -5.81
CA GLN A 176 -0.77 7.32 -6.86
C GLN A 176 -0.78 6.32 -8.03
N TYR A 177 -1.04 5.04 -7.75
CA TYR A 177 -0.70 3.96 -8.67
C TYR A 177 -1.85 3.02 -8.98
N HIS A 178 -2.85 2.88 -8.12
CA HIS A 178 -3.94 1.94 -8.36
C HIS A 178 -4.75 2.33 -9.61
N ARG A 179 -4.75 1.45 -10.61
CA ARG A 179 -5.25 1.74 -11.96
C ARG A 179 -6.60 1.13 -12.28
N TYR A 180 -7.13 0.25 -11.42
CA TYR A 180 -8.40 -0.41 -11.66
C TYR A 180 -9.55 0.47 -11.16
N ARG A 181 -9.88 1.49 -11.95
CA ARG A 181 -11.16 2.19 -11.86
C ARG A 181 -12.03 1.62 -12.97
N LEU A 182 -13.09 0.90 -12.58
CA LEU A 182 -14.23 0.41 -13.38
C LEU A 182 -14.10 0.50 -14.89
N TRP A 183 -14.06 -0.63 -15.62
CA TRP A 183 -14.15 -0.83 -17.08
C TRP A 183 -14.23 0.42 -17.97
N ASP A 184 -13.32 1.36 -17.77
CA ASP A 184 -13.23 2.57 -18.55
C ASP A 184 -12.45 2.23 -19.82
N GLY A 185 -12.40 3.16 -20.76
CA GLY A 185 -11.69 2.92 -22.01
C GLY A 185 -10.23 2.48 -21.80
N ARG A 186 -9.61 2.86 -20.67
CA ARG A 186 -8.23 2.51 -20.33
C ARG A 186 -8.13 1.12 -19.68
N ALA A 187 -9.00 0.76 -18.75
CA ALA A 187 -9.06 -0.55 -18.14
C ALA A 187 -9.37 -1.63 -19.19
N ILE A 188 -10.32 -1.36 -20.09
CA ILE A 188 -10.64 -2.22 -21.24
C ILE A 188 -9.42 -2.39 -22.16
N ALA A 189 -8.68 -1.30 -22.44
CA ALA A 189 -7.47 -1.37 -23.26
C ALA A 189 -6.37 -2.23 -22.61
N LEU A 190 -6.16 -2.07 -21.30
CA LEU A 190 -5.15 -2.83 -20.54
C LEU A 190 -5.51 -4.31 -20.48
N PHE A 191 -6.78 -4.64 -20.22
CA PHE A 191 -7.25 -6.02 -20.21
C PHE A 191 -7.12 -6.68 -21.59
N SER A 192 -7.51 -5.98 -22.65
CA SER A 192 -7.29 -6.45 -24.02
C SER A 192 -5.80 -6.65 -24.34
N SER A 193 -4.92 -5.75 -23.92
CA SER A 193 -3.48 -5.91 -24.14
C SER A 193 -2.92 -7.12 -23.37
N TYR A 194 -3.44 -7.38 -22.18
CA TYR A 194 -3.04 -8.53 -21.38
C TYR A 194 -3.43 -9.87 -22.05
N LEU A 195 -4.64 -9.95 -22.62
CA LEU A 195 -5.12 -11.14 -23.31
C LEU A 195 -4.40 -11.42 -24.64
N PHE A 196 -3.95 -10.37 -25.35
CA PHE A 196 -3.50 -10.49 -26.75
C PHE A 196 -2.05 -10.06 -27.03
N ASP A 197 -1.42 -9.24 -26.19
CA ASP A 197 -0.12 -8.63 -26.54
C ASP A 197 1.07 -9.19 -25.74
N VAL A 198 0.82 -10.04 -24.73
CA VAL A 198 1.86 -10.63 -23.89
C VAL A 198 2.52 -11.79 -24.65
N LYS A 199 3.47 -11.48 -25.53
CA LYS A 199 4.17 -12.42 -26.42
C LYS A 199 5.26 -13.26 -25.75
N SER A 200 5.64 -12.97 -24.51
CA SER A 200 6.90 -13.43 -23.90
C SER A 200 6.78 -14.34 -22.68
N GLU A 201 5.60 -14.53 -22.11
CA GLU A 201 5.42 -15.48 -21.00
C GLU A 201 4.72 -16.72 -21.56
N GLU A 202 5.49 -17.80 -21.73
CA GLU A 202 4.89 -19.14 -21.78
C GLU A 202 4.20 -19.34 -20.43
N HIS A 203 2.87 -19.37 -20.44
CA HIS A 203 2.11 -19.71 -19.27
C HIS A 203 2.14 -21.23 -19.15
N TYR A 204 2.70 -21.77 -18.06
CA TYR A 204 2.83 -23.22 -17.82
C TYR A 204 1.52 -24.03 -17.91
N PHE A 205 0.37 -23.36 -18.00
CA PHE A 205 -0.97 -23.94 -18.04
C PHE A 205 -1.60 -23.98 -19.44
N PHE A 206 -1.01 -23.28 -20.42
CA PHE A 206 -1.52 -23.26 -21.78
C PHE A 206 -0.44 -23.80 -22.73
N ASP A 207 -0.82 -24.72 -23.61
CA ASP A 207 0.00 -25.11 -24.77
C ASP A 207 0.16 -23.94 -25.78
N SER A 208 -0.42 -22.76 -25.49
CA SER A 208 -0.31 -21.52 -26.28
C SER A 208 -0.25 -20.26 -25.39
N LYS A 209 0.23 -19.14 -25.94
CA LYS A 209 0.40 -17.89 -25.19
C LYS A 209 -0.93 -17.12 -25.11
N ASN A 210 -1.61 -17.07 -23.96
CA ASN A 210 -2.84 -16.28 -23.77
C ASN A 210 -3.91 -16.52 -24.88
N LEU A 211 -4.76 -15.54 -25.17
CA LEU A 211 -5.73 -15.59 -26.27
C LEU A 211 -5.13 -15.22 -27.64
N ILE A 212 -3.80 -15.17 -27.78
CA ILE A 212 -3.13 -14.87 -29.06
C ILE A 212 -3.54 -15.88 -30.14
N HIS A 213 -3.82 -17.12 -29.76
CA HIS A 213 -4.28 -18.16 -30.68
C HIS A 213 -5.60 -17.78 -31.41
N LEU A 214 -6.42 -16.88 -30.85
CA LEU A 214 -7.61 -16.34 -31.53
C LEU A 214 -7.27 -15.34 -32.64
N LEU A 215 -6.01 -14.92 -32.76
CA LEU A 215 -5.48 -14.03 -33.82
C LEU A 215 -4.74 -14.80 -34.92
N ASP A 216 -4.25 -16.00 -34.63
CA ASP A 216 -3.33 -16.75 -35.51
C ASP A 216 -4.03 -17.80 -36.40
N ASN A 217 -5.28 -18.16 -36.11
CA ASN A 217 -5.92 -19.33 -36.70
C ASN A 217 -6.99 -19.06 -37.78
N ASP A 218 -7.63 -17.88 -37.81
CA ASP A 218 -8.72 -17.58 -38.75
C ASP A 218 -8.78 -16.08 -39.08
N PRO A 219 -8.93 -15.64 -40.35
CA PRO A 219 -9.09 -14.22 -40.68
C PRO A 219 -10.45 -13.64 -40.30
N GLU A 220 -11.43 -14.48 -39.97
CA GLU A 220 -12.76 -14.04 -39.53
C GLU A 220 -12.88 -14.09 -38.01
N PRO A 221 -13.54 -13.09 -37.38
CA PRO A 221 -13.73 -13.11 -35.94
C PRO A 221 -14.70 -14.22 -35.53
N ILE A 222 -14.36 -14.93 -34.46
CA ILE A 222 -15.27 -15.88 -33.78
C ILE A 222 -16.49 -15.15 -33.22
N THR A 223 -17.57 -15.87 -32.88
CA THR A 223 -18.78 -15.25 -32.30
C THR A 223 -18.49 -14.57 -30.95
N LYS A 224 -19.30 -13.57 -30.59
CA LYS A 224 -19.16 -12.85 -29.30
C LYS A 224 -19.31 -13.81 -28.12
N GLU A 225 -20.21 -14.79 -28.23
CA GLU A 225 -20.44 -15.83 -27.23
C GLU A 225 -19.19 -16.69 -27.03
N TRP A 226 -18.60 -17.19 -28.12
CA TRP A 226 -17.37 -17.97 -28.02
C TRP A 226 -16.20 -17.13 -27.49
N PHE A 227 -16.07 -15.88 -27.93
CA PHE A 227 -15.06 -14.96 -27.39
C PHE A 227 -15.21 -14.75 -25.87
N LYS A 228 -16.44 -14.63 -25.37
CA LYS A 228 -16.70 -14.53 -23.92
C LYS A 228 -16.23 -15.78 -23.21
N ASP A 229 -16.60 -16.96 -23.70
CA ASP A 229 -16.24 -18.24 -23.11
C ASP A 229 -14.72 -18.40 -23.02
N GLU A 230 -13.99 -18.09 -24.11
CA GLU A 230 -12.52 -18.12 -24.13
C GLU A 230 -11.90 -17.11 -23.15
N CYS A 231 -12.46 -15.90 -23.06
CA CYS A 231 -12.01 -14.90 -22.09
C CYS A 231 -12.25 -15.38 -20.65
N ILE A 232 -13.41 -15.97 -20.35
CA ILE A 232 -13.76 -16.50 -19.03
C ILE A 232 -12.83 -17.67 -18.69
N GLU A 233 -12.67 -18.65 -19.58
CA GLU A 233 -11.82 -19.81 -19.35
C GLU A 233 -10.35 -19.40 -19.19
N CYS A 234 -9.86 -18.49 -20.04
CA CYS A 234 -8.51 -17.95 -19.92
C CYS A 234 -8.32 -17.22 -18.59
N TRP A 235 -9.30 -16.40 -18.20
CA TRP A 235 -9.31 -15.73 -16.91
C TRP A 235 -9.28 -16.75 -15.77
N GLU A 236 -10.25 -17.65 -15.68
CA GLU A 236 -10.36 -18.68 -14.64
C GLU A 236 -9.10 -19.55 -14.52
N ALA A 237 -8.52 -20.00 -15.65
CA ALA A 237 -7.30 -20.78 -15.67
C ALA A 237 -6.09 -19.99 -15.14
N LEU A 238 -6.00 -18.69 -15.43
CA LEU A 238 -4.99 -17.81 -14.84
C LEU A 238 -5.16 -17.63 -13.32
N TYR A 239 -6.34 -17.90 -12.77
CA TYR A 239 -6.65 -17.80 -11.34
C TYR A 239 -6.63 -19.15 -10.59
N ALA A 240 -6.50 -20.29 -11.28
CA ALA A 240 -6.71 -21.62 -10.72
C ALA A 240 -5.78 -22.02 -9.55
N ASP A 241 -4.55 -21.47 -9.51
CA ASP A 241 -3.55 -21.71 -8.44
C ASP A 241 -3.50 -20.60 -7.37
N GLY A 242 -4.33 -19.56 -7.49
CA GLY A 242 -4.54 -18.62 -6.38
C GLY A 242 -5.31 -19.31 -5.26
N PRO A 243 -5.04 -19.06 -3.96
CA PRO A 243 -5.85 -19.63 -2.89
C PRO A 243 -7.31 -19.21 -3.11
N ARG A 244 -8.16 -20.20 -3.47
CA ARG A 244 -9.60 -20.09 -3.78
C ARG A 244 -10.44 -19.30 -2.76
N TYR A 245 -9.87 -19.01 -1.59
CA TYR A 245 -10.53 -18.42 -0.43
C TYR A 245 -9.89 -17.12 0.10
N ALA A 246 -8.89 -16.55 -0.58
CA ALA A 246 -8.15 -15.39 -0.04
C ALA A 246 -8.43 -14.04 -0.75
N TYR A 247 -9.30 -14.00 -1.77
CA TYR A 247 -9.60 -12.78 -2.52
C TYR A 247 -11.12 -12.67 -2.76
N THR A 248 -11.86 -12.39 -1.68
CA THR A 248 -13.30 -12.17 -1.69
C THR A 248 -13.66 -10.86 -1.02
N GLU A 249 -13.96 -9.85 -1.80
CA GLU A 249 -14.57 -8.56 -1.49
C GLU A 249 -15.26 -8.04 -2.77
N LEU A 250 -16.39 -8.69 -3.07
CA LEU A 250 -17.48 -8.08 -3.84
C LEU A 250 -17.72 -6.66 -3.35
N ALA A 251 -18.10 -5.74 -4.24
CA ALA A 251 -18.93 -4.63 -3.78
C ALA A 251 -19.96 -4.14 -4.81
N TYR A 252 -20.98 -3.48 -4.24
CA TYR A 252 -22.23 -3.04 -4.87
C TYR A 252 -22.30 -1.51 -4.86
N PRO A 253 -23.05 -0.88 -5.80
CA PRO A 253 -23.14 0.57 -5.90
C PRO A 253 -23.78 1.20 -4.66
N ASP A 254 -23.21 2.32 -4.18
CA ASP A 254 -23.85 3.27 -3.26
C ASP A 254 -24.05 4.64 -3.95
N ASP A 255 -24.80 5.53 -3.28
CA ASP A 255 -25.22 6.85 -3.75
C ASP A 255 -24.07 7.85 -4.02
N SER A 256 -22.82 7.50 -3.69
CA SER A 256 -21.64 8.39 -3.81
C SER A 256 -20.79 8.14 -5.08
N GLY A 257 -21.13 7.13 -5.89
CA GLY A 257 -20.43 6.85 -7.13
C GLY A 257 -19.24 5.91 -6.95
N VAL A 258 -19.56 4.63 -6.83
CA VAL A 258 -18.79 3.43 -7.18
C VAL A 258 -17.27 3.47 -6.97
N ILE A 259 -16.81 2.81 -5.90
CA ILE A 259 -15.39 2.45 -5.66
C ILE A 259 -15.30 0.94 -5.80
N PHE A 260 -14.44 0.34 -6.65
CA PHE A 260 -14.13 -1.10 -6.50
C PHE A 260 -12.65 -1.47 -6.55
N GLU A 261 -12.31 -2.36 -5.61
CA GLU A 261 -10.99 -2.85 -5.27
C GLU A 261 -10.85 -4.36 -5.57
N GLU A 262 -11.51 -5.03 -6.54
CA GLU A 262 -11.51 -6.52 -6.58
C GLU A 262 -11.67 -7.26 -7.93
N TYR A 263 -11.45 -8.61 -7.89
CA TYR A 263 -11.72 -9.56 -8.99
C TYR A 263 -13.16 -9.40 -9.46
N VAL A 264 -13.34 -9.09 -10.75
CA VAL A 264 -14.65 -9.10 -11.38
C VAL A 264 -14.77 -10.44 -12.10
N PRO A 265 -15.60 -11.37 -11.60
CA PRO A 265 -16.00 -12.53 -12.37
C PRO A 265 -16.48 -12.04 -13.75
N LEU A 266 -15.88 -12.56 -14.83
CA LEU A 266 -16.17 -12.04 -16.18
C LEU A 266 -17.63 -12.30 -16.60
N ASP A 267 -18.29 -13.28 -15.98
CA ASP A 267 -19.73 -13.54 -16.06
C ASP A 267 -20.59 -12.40 -15.47
N MET A 268 -20.05 -11.55 -14.60
CA MET A 268 -20.73 -10.39 -14.00
C MET A 268 -20.51 -9.08 -14.78
N VAL A 269 -19.75 -9.11 -15.87
CA VAL A 269 -19.43 -7.93 -16.69
C VAL A 269 -20.65 -7.54 -17.54
N SER A 270 -20.94 -6.23 -17.62
CA SER A 270 -22.07 -5.74 -18.41
C SER A 270 -21.85 -5.97 -19.91
N GLU A 271 -22.95 -6.10 -20.66
CA GLU A 271 -22.89 -6.32 -22.11
C GLU A 271 -22.14 -5.21 -22.86
N ASP A 272 -22.25 -3.95 -22.43
CA ASP A 272 -21.55 -2.81 -23.03
C ASP A 272 -20.02 -2.94 -22.96
N VAL A 273 -19.51 -3.52 -21.87
CA VAL A 273 -18.08 -3.78 -21.70
C VAL A 273 -17.66 -4.95 -22.58
N TRP A 274 -18.49 -5.99 -22.66
CA TRP A 274 -18.26 -7.11 -23.57
C TRP A 274 -18.27 -6.68 -25.03
N ASP A 275 -19.17 -5.78 -25.44
CA ASP A 275 -19.18 -5.18 -26.76
C ASP A 275 -17.87 -4.44 -27.03
N SER A 276 -17.42 -3.63 -26.06
CA SER A 276 -16.18 -2.86 -26.18
C SER A 276 -14.93 -3.75 -26.26
N LEU A 277 -14.88 -4.85 -25.50
CA LEU A 277 -13.79 -5.83 -25.56
C LEU A 277 -13.78 -6.59 -26.89
N TYR A 278 -14.96 -6.99 -27.35
CA TYR A 278 -15.11 -7.72 -28.61
C TYR A 278 -14.76 -6.84 -29.81
N GLU A 279 -15.13 -5.55 -29.82
CA GLU A 279 -14.69 -4.60 -30.84
C GLU A 279 -13.16 -4.44 -30.87
N ARG A 280 -12.50 -4.42 -29.70
CA ARG A 280 -11.04 -4.36 -29.63
C ARG A 280 -10.39 -5.65 -30.16
N TYR A 281 -10.96 -6.80 -29.85
CA TYR A 281 -10.52 -8.08 -30.44
C TYR A 281 -10.61 -8.04 -31.96
N LYS A 282 -11.76 -7.65 -32.52
CA LYS A 282 -11.94 -7.53 -33.98
C LYS A 282 -10.93 -6.57 -34.62
N ASN A 283 -10.67 -5.43 -33.97
CA ASN A 283 -9.66 -4.47 -34.45
C ASN A 283 -8.25 -5.07 -34.43
N LYS A 284 -7.87 -5.75 -33.34
CA LYS A 284 -6.59 -6.45 -33.23
C LYS A 284 -6.44 -7.56 -34.27
N LEU A 285 -7.48 -8.35 -34.50
CA LEU A 285 -7.50 -9.40 -35.51
C LEU A 285 -7.28 -8.81 -36.91
N LYS A 286 -8.01 -7.73 -37.23
CA LYS A 286 -7.84 -7.02 -38.50
C LYS A 286 -6.41 -6.50 -38.69
N GLU A 287 -5.84 -5.85 -37.67
CA GLU A 287 -4.45 -5.39 -37.69
C GLU A 287 -3.49 -6.58 -37.91
N HIS A 288 -3.67 -7.68 -37.17
CA HIS A 288 -2.81 -8.86 -37.27
C HIS A 288 -2.84 -9.49 -38.67
N VAL A 289 -4.03 -9.61 -39.27
CA VAL A 289 -4.21 -10.13 -40.65
C VAL A 289 -3.61 -9.17 -41.69
N GLU A 290 -3.71 -7.85 -41.50
CA GLU A 290 -3.10 -6.85 -42.38
C GLU A 290 -1.56 -6.86 -42.32
N PHE A 291 -0.97 -7.10 -41.15
CA PHE A 291 0.49 -7.17 -40.96
C PHE A 291 1.11 -8.54 -41.31
N ALA A 292 0.32 -9.61 -41.34
CA ALA A 292 0.78 -10.96 -41.69
C ALA A 292 0.76 -11.26 -43.21
N ARG A 293 0.19 -10.36 -44.03
CA ARG A 293 0.18 -10.42 -45.51
C ARG A 293 1.33 -9.60 -46.11
#